data_AF-A0A314YFZ8-F1
#
_entry.id   AF-A0A314YFZ8-F1
#
_cell.length_a   1.000
_cell.length_b   1.000
_cell.length_c   1.000
_cell.angle_alpha   90.00
_cell.angle_beta   90.00
_cell.angle_gamma   90.00
#
_symmetry.space_group_name_H-M   'P 1'
#
loop_
_entity.id
_entity.type
_entity.pdbx_description
1 polymer ?
#
loop_
_entity_poly.entity_id
_entity_poly.type
_entity_poly.pdbx_seq_one_letter_code
_entity_poly.pdbx_strand_id
1 'polypeptide(L)'
;MRNPLIFEYVVETFGCFVEIAVVILLLCCCFWKCLIASLTTAFLNLTLPGQHPNPEEVVQEVHRKVYASLARRQMLQGTQKYQDSSCLTGNPIDDCWECDPNWPNNRQSLADCAIGFGQYALGGKGGEYYIVTDSSNDDVVNPRPGTLRYAVIQTQPLWIVFPGNMLIKLSQELIFNSYKTLDGRGANVHCVGGGCITLQFISNVIIHNVHIHHCYPTGDANVHSSPTHYGYSTKSDGF
;
A
#
# COMPACT_ATOMS: atom_id res chain seq x y z
N MET A 1 -18.16 15.03 1.63
CA MET A 1 -18.28 14.43 2.97
C MET A 1 -17.13 13.45 3.15
N ARG A 2 -16.30 13.70 4.18
CA ARG A 2 -15.33 12.84 4.89
C ARG A 2 -14.25 12.04 4.11
N ASN A 3 -12.99 12.36 4.44
CA ASN A 3 -11.81 11.50 4.39
C ASN A 3 -12.10 10.04 4.69
N PRO A 4 -11.43 9.10 4.02
CA PRO A 4 -10.98 7.87 4.64
C PRO A 4 -9.55 8.03 5.14
N LEU A 5 -9.39 7.86 6.44
CA LEU A 5 -8.14 7.70 7.15
C LEU A 5 -7.42 6.44 6.62
N ILE A 6 -6.11 6.54 6.43
CA ILE A 6 -5.24 5.39 6.16
C ILE A 6 -5.15 4.58 7.45
N PHE A 7 -5.52 3.30 7.37
CA PHE A 7 -5.33 2.31 8.43
C PHE A 7 -3.86 1.87 8.45
N GLU A 8 -3.16 2.12 9.56
CA GLU A 8 -2.00 1.33 9.99
C GLU A 8 -2.53 0.09 10.72
N TYR A 9 -2.14 -1.11 10.27
CA TYR A 9 -2.22 -2.33 11.07
C TYR A 9 -0.80 -2.89 11.22
N VAL A 10 -0.30 -2.86 12.45
CA VAL A 10 0.78 -3.73 12.92
C VAL A 10 0.12 -4.87 13.69
N VAL A 11 0.17 -6.08 13.13
CA VAL A 11 -0.27 -7.30 13.80
C VAL A 11 0.96 -7.99 14.37
N GLU A 12 1.13 -7.96 15.69
CA GLU A 12 1.91 -8.98 16.40
C GLU A 12 1.10 -9.48 17.60
N THR A 13 0.64 -10.72 17.47
CA THR A 13 0.07 -11.52 18.56
C THR A 13 1.17 -12.39 19.15
N PHE A 14 1.52 -12.23 20.43
CA PHE A 14 2.00 -13.36 21.24
C PHE A 14 1.43 -13.29 22.66
N GLY A 15 0.88 -14.43 23.07
CA GLY A 15 -0.03 -14.59 24.19
C GLY A 15 0.63 -14.75 25.55
N CYS A 16 -0.16 -14.30 26.53
CA CYS A 16 -0.30 -14.70 27.92
C CYS A 16 0.41 -16.00 28.37
N PHE A 17 1.29 -15.90 29.36
CA PHE A 17 1.43 -16.90 30.42
C PHE A 17 1.45 -16.19 31.78
N VAL A 18 0.34 -16.32 32.50
CA VAL A 18 0.20 -16.01 33.92
C VAL A 18 0.37 -17.32 34.67
N GLU A 19 1.37 -17.44 35.53
CA GLU A 19 1.29 -17.95 36.91
C GLU A 19 2.71 -18.25 37.47
N ILE A 20 2.82 -18.09 38.79
CA ILE A 20 3.94 -18.47 39.68
C ILE A 20 5.01 -17.38 39.91
N ALA A 21 4.78 -16.53 40.92
CA ALA A 21 5.62 -16.45 42.14
C ALA A 21 5.42 -15.12 42.90
N VAL A 22 4.35 -15.05 43.71
CA VAL A 22 4.07 -13.96 44.68
C VAL A 22 4.96 -14.03 45.94
N VAL A 23 6.07 -14.78 45.93
CA VAL A 23 6.85 -15.08 47.17
C VAL A 23 8.21 -14.36 47.27
N ILE A 24 8.60 -13.54 46.27
CA ILE A 24 9.91 -12.83 46.28
C ILE A 24 9.72 -11.32 46.50
N LEU A 25 8.69 -10.90 47.26
CA LEU A 25 8.45 -9.48 47.54
C LEU A 25 8.85 -9.00 48.95
N LEU A 26 9.47 -9.84 49.78
CA LEU A 26 9.79 -9.48 51.17
C LEU A 26 11.27 -9.61 51.59
N LEU A 27 12.19 -9.88 50.67
CA LEU A 27 13.64 -9.98 50.98
C LEU A 27 14.58 -9.12 50.13
N CYS A 28 14.07 -8.14 49.37
CA CYS A 28 14.92 -7.25 48.56
C CYS A 28 14.91 -5.76 48.95
N CYS A 29 14.32 -5.39 50.10
CA CYS A 29 14.31 -4.00 50.55
C CYS A 29 15.63 -3.52 51.20
N CYS A 30 16.62 -4.40 51.40
CA CYS A 30 17.89 -4.02 52.04
C CYS A 30 19.10 -3.93 51.10
N PHE A 31 18.97 -4.29 49.82
CA PHE A 31 20.05 -4.13 48.82
C PHE A 31 19.84 -2.94 47.86
N TRP A 32 18.76 -2.17 48.02
CA TRP A 32 18.41 -1.06 47.12
C TRP A 32 19.30 0.20 47.27
N LYS A 33 20.04 0.36 48.37
CA LYS A 33 20.76 1.64 48.64
C LYS A 33 22.24 1.69 48.25
N CYS A 34 22.82 0.62 47.67
CA CYS A 34 24.25 0.59 47.35
C CYS A 34 24.61 0.48 45.85
N LEU A 35 23.65 0.60 44.92
CA LEU A 35 23.91 0.52 43.47
C LEU A 35 23.54 1.79 42.70
N ILE A 36 23.54 2.97 43.34
CA ILE A 36 23.33 4.26 42.66
C ILE A 36 24.66 4.82 42.13
N ALA A 37 25.43 3.98 41.44
CA ALA A 37 26.62 4.43 40.73
C ALA A 37 26.71 3.72 39.38
N SER A 38 26.61 4.52 38.32
CA SER A 38 26.80 4.17 36.90
C SER A 38 25.69 3.37 36.19
N LEU A 39 24.47 3.91 36.14
CA LEU A 39 23.64 3.68 34.94
C LEU A 39 24.02 4.73 33.90
N THR A 40 24.97 4.38 33.04
CA THR A 40 24.97 4.94 31.69
C THR A 40 23.68 4.46 31.03
N THR A 41 22.79 5.38 30.66
CA THR A 41 21.65 5.05 29.82
C THR A 41 22.21 4.64 28.46
N ALA A 42 22.46 3.35 28.27
CA ALA A 42 22.62 2.79 26.95
C ALA A 42 21.29 3.01 26.23
N PHE A 43 21.23 4.02 25.36
CA PHE A 43 20.14 4.17 24.42
C PHE A 43 20.12 2.91 23.55
N LEU A 44 19.20 2.00 23.83
CA LEU A 44 18.88 0.92 22.92
C LEU A 44 18.29 1.59 21.68
N ASN A 45 19.05 1.61 20.58
CA ASN A 45 18.53 1.97 19.26
C ASN A 45 17.54 0.87 18.82
N LEU A 46 16.32 0.89 19.35
CA LEU A 46 15.17 0.18 18.78
C LEU A 46 14.75 0.93 17.51
N THR A 47 15.54 0.81 16.45
CA THR A 47 15.05 1.14 15.11
C THR A 47 14.36 -0.10 14.58
N LEU A 48 13.04 -0.03 14.45
CA LEU A 48 12.27 -1.08 13.79
C LEU A 48 12.77 -1.19 12.34
N PRO A 49 13.07 -2.39 11.82
CA PRO A 49 13.48 -2.54 10.43
C PRO A 49 12.39 -1.95 9.52
N GLY A 50 12.80 -1.04 8.62
CA GLY A 50 11.91 -0.36 7.68
C GLY A 50 11.50 1.07 8.07
N GLN A 51 11.88 1.57 9.25
CA GLN A 51 11.55 2.94 9.66
C GLN A 51 12.50 3.97 9.00
N HIS A 52 11.95 5.07 8.48
CA HIS A 52 12.75 6.15 7.90
C HIS A 52 13.67 6.77 8.98
N PRO A 53 14.95 7.05 8.69
CA PRO A 53 15.90 7.56 9.70
C PRO A 53 15.48 8.92 10.28
N ASN A 54 14.66 9.67 9.57
CA ASN A 54 14.12 10.96 10.01
C ASN A 54 12.64 11.09 9.59
N PRO A 55 11.67 10.58 10.37
CA PRO A 55 10.27 10.62 10.00
C PRO A 55 9.69 12.04 9.97
N GLU A 56 10.23 12.93 10.81
CA GLU A 56 9.80 14.33 10.90
C GLU A 56 10.07 15.09 9.59
N GLU A 57 11.23 14.85 8.96
CA GLU A 57 11.56 15.45 7.66
C GLU A 57 10.59 15.04 6.56
N VAL A 58 10.15 13.77 6.55
CA VAL A 58 9.14 13.28 5.60
C VAL A 58 7.81 14.01 5.79
N VAL A 59 7.39 14.19 7.05
CA VAL A 59 6.15 14.92 7.39
C VAL A 59 6.24 16.39 6.99
N GLN A 60 7.37 17.05 7.27
CA GLN A 60 7.61 18.44 6.88
C GLN A 60 7.58 18.62 5.37
N GLU A 61 8.16 17.69 4.61
CA GLU A 61 8.12 17.72 3.15
C GLU A 61 6.69 17.55 2.61
N VAL A 62 5.90 16.64 3.19
CA VAL A 62 4.48 16.49 2.84
C VAL A 62 3.72 17.80 3.08
N HIS A 63 3.86 18.40 4.27
CA HIS A 63 3.22 19.68 4.58
C HIS A 63 3.63 20.76 3.58
N ARG A 64 4.92 20.87 3.26
CA ARG A 64 5.44 21.84 2.29
C ARG A 64 4.79 21.66 0.92
N LYS A 65 4.72 20.43 0.39
CA LYS A 65 4.10 20.12 -0.91
C LYS A 65 2.60 20.41 -0.92
N VAL A 66 1.88 20.08 0.16
CA VAL A 66 0.45 20.37 0.29
C VAL A 66 0.19 21.88 0.34
N TYR A 67 0.90 22.64 1.18
CA TYR A 67 0.73 24.08 1.26
C TYR A 67 1.05 24.78 -0.06
N ALA A 68 2.09 24.36 -0.77
CA ALA A 68 2.41 24.90 -2.10
C ALA A 68 1.28 24.64 -3.11
N SER A 69 0.65 23.47 -3.06
CA SER A 69 -0.46 23.09 -3.96
C SER A 69 -1.73 23.89 -3.64
N LEU A 70 -2.07 24.05 -2.36
CA LEU A 70 -3.19 24.87 -1.91
C LEU A 70 -3.00 26.36 -2.24
N ALA A 71 -1.79 26.89 -2.04
CA ALA A 71 -1.48 28.28 -2.39
C ALA A 71 -1.62 28.52 -3.90
N ARG A 72 -1.10 27.60 -4.73
CA ARG A 72 -1.24 27.66 -6.19
C ARG A 72 -2.70 27.62 -6.61
N ARG A 73 -3.49 26.71 -6.02
CA ARG A 73 -4.94 26.64 -6.25
C ARG A 73 -5.60 27.98 -5.92
N GLN A 74 -5.33 28.55 -4.74
CA GLN A 74 -5.92 29.82 -4.31
C GLN A 74 -5.57 30.99 -5.24
N MET A 75 -4.33 31.07 -5.73
CA MET A 75 -3.91 32.12 -6.66
C MET A 75 -4.59 32.04 -8.03
N LEU A 76 -5.02 30.84 -8.45
CA LEU A 76 -5.61 30.60 -9.78
C LEU A 76 -7.14 30.49 -9.75
N GLN A 77 -7.76 30.58 -8.58
CA GLN A 77 -9.22 30.59 -8.42
C GLN A 77 -9.84 31.73 -9.25
N GLY A 78 -10.80 31.39 -10.12
CA GLY A 78 -11.51 32.34 -10.97
C GLY A 78 -10.85 32.63 -12.32
N THR A 79 -9.70 32.03 -12.63
CA THR A 79 -9.13 32.06 -13.99
C THR A 79 -9.84 31.05 -14.89
N GLN A 80 -9.96 31.34 -16.19
CA GLN A 80 -10.50 30.38 -17.18
C GLN A 80 -9.73 29.05 -17.18
N LYS A 81 -8.40 29.11 -16.91
CA LYS A 81 -7.54 27.93 -16.77
C LYS A 81 -7.98 26.99 -15.64
N TYR A 82 -8.56 27.51 -14.57
CA TYR A 82 -9.10 26.72 -13.45
C TYR A 82 -10.49 26.13 -13.73
N GLN A 83 -11.30 26.80 -14.56
CA GLN A 83 -12.68 26.36 -14.83
C GLN A 83 -12.78 25.16 -15.78
N ASP A 84 -11.74 24.90 -16.57
CA ASP A 84 -11.74 23.88 -17.63
C ASP A 84 -10.65 22.81 -17.43
N SER A 85 -9.92 22.84 -16.30
CA SER A 85 -8.85 21.87 -16.03
C SER A 85 -9.19 20.95 -14.86
N SER A 86 -9.02 19.65 -15.05
CA SER A 86 -9.01 18.67 -13.95
C SER A 86 -7.74 18.78 -13.07
N CYS A 87 -6.77 19.57 -13.52
CA CYS A 87 -5.57 20.02 -12.82
C CYS A 87 -5.87 21.12 -11.78
N LEU A 88 -4.99 21.30 -10.79
CA LEU A 88 -5.07 22.33 -9.73
C LEU A 88 -6.15 22.04 -8.67
N THR A 89 -6.34 20.77 -8.36
CA THR A 89 -7.17 20.25 -7.28
C THR A 89 -6.65 20.69 -5.90
N GLY A 90 -5.38 21.06 -5.78
CA GLY A 90 -4.72 21.30 -4.50
C GLY A 90 -4.22 20.03 -3.83
N ASN A 91 -4.44 18.87 -4.44
CA ASN A 91 -3.75 17.64 -4.08
C ASN A 91 -2.42 17.57 -4.86
N PRO A 92 -1.25 17.65 -4.19
CA PRO A 92 0.05 17.62 -4.87
C PRO A 92 0.31 16.36 -5.71
N ILE A 93 -0.29 15.22 -5.34
CA ILE A 93 -0.12 13.97 -6.09
C ILE A 93 -0.90 14.07 -7.40
N ASP A 94 -2.19 14.43 -7.32
CA ASP A 94 -3.05 14.53 -8.50
C ASP A 94 -2.57 15.64 -9.44
N ASP A 95 -2.25 16.80 -8.88
CA ASP A 95 -1.72 17.95 -9.63
C ASP A 95 -0.35 17.65 -10.28
N CYS A 96 0.37 16.61 -9.86
CA CYS A 96 1.63 16.22 -10.48
C CYS A 96 1.42 15.45 -11.79
N TRP A 97 0.49 14.49 -11.83
CA TRP A 97 0.28 13.64 -13.01
C TRP A 97 -0.86 14.13 -13.89
N GLU A 98 -1.95 14.64 -13.31
CA GLU A 98 -3.16 15.00 -14.04
C GLU A 98 -3.00 16.31 -14.83
N CYS A 99 -2.07 17.16 -14.39
CA CYS A 99 -1.72 18.40 -15.06
C CYS A 99 -0.88 18.21 -16.33
N ASP A 100 -0.34 17.02 -16.58
CA ASP A 100 0.31 16.70 -17.86
C ASP A 100 -0.78 16.33 -18.89
N PRO A 101 -1.04 17.15 -19.93
CA PRO A 101 -2.05 16.83 -20.93
C PRO A 101 -1.74 15.54 -21.71
N ASN A 102 -0.49 15.08 -21.68
CA ASN A 102 -0.05 13.85 -22.31
C ASN A 102 0.04 12.66 -21.34
N TRP A 103 -0.49 12.79 -20.12
CA TRP A 103 -0.52 11.69 -19.13
C TRP A 103 -1.10 10.37 -19.71
N PRO A 104 -2.09 10.34 -20.63
CA PRO A 104 -2.59 9.08 -21.17
C PRO A 104 -1.54 8.29 -21.94
N ASN A 105 -0.59 8.98 -22.59
CA ASN A 105 0.54 8.38 -23.29
C ASN A 105 1.79 8.24 -22.41
N ASN A 106 1.78 8.87 -21.23
CA ASN A 106 2.87 8.86 -20.27
C ASN A 106 2.40 8.32 -18.90
N ARG A 107 1.62 7.23 -18.90
CA ARG A 107 0.96 6.75 -17.66
C ARG A 107 1.94 6.50 -16.52
N GLN A 108 3.15 6.03 -16.84
CA GLN A 108 4.14 5.65 -15.83
C GLN A 108 4.71 6.85 -15.04
N SER A 109 4.51 8.09 -15.49
CA SER A 109 4.94 9.30 -14.77
C SER A 109 4.29 9.45 -13.40
N LEU A 110 3.12 8.82 -13.19
CA LEU A 110 2.45 8.76 -11.88
C LEU A 110 3.38 8.27 -10.75
N ALA A 111 4.30 7.35 -11.06
CA ALA A 111 5.23 6.82 -10.07
C ALA A 111 6.24 7.86 -9.54
N ASP A 112 6.40 9.00 -10.21
CA ASP A 112 7.24 10.11 -9.74
C ASP A 112 6.48 11.10 -8.85
N CYS A 113 5.16 10.94 -8.71
CA CYS A 113 4.27 11.88 -8.03
C CYS A 113 4.00 11.53 -6.56
N ALA A 114 4.44 10.37 -6.09
CA ALA A 114 4.24 9.95 -4.71
C ALA A 114 4.96 10.88 -3.72
N ILE A 115 4.36 11.07 -2.54
CA ILE A 115 4.90 11.89 -1.45
C ILE A 115 4.77 11.12 -0.13
N GLY A 116 5.45 11.59 0.92
CA GLY A 116 5.42 10.95 2.23
C GLY A 116 6.26 9.67 2.29
N PHE A 117 5.94 8.75 3.19
CA PHE A 117 6.75 7.54 3.39
C PHE A 117 6.75 6.60 2.18
N GLY A 118 5.72 6.66 1.34
CA GLY A 118 5.62 5.89 0.10
C GLY A 118 6.28 6.53 -1.12
N GLN A 119 6.97 7.67 -0.98
CA GLN A 119 7.47 8.47 -2.12
C GLN A 119 8.47 7.75 -3.03
N TYR A 120 9.08 6.66 -2.56
CA TYR A 120 10.04 5.87 -3.33
C TYR A 120 9.42 4.65 -4.01
N ALA A 121 8.12 4.42 -3.87
CA ALA A 121 7.45 3.31 -4.54
C ALA A 121 7.43 3.55 -6.06
N LEU A 122 8.22 2.78 -6.80
CA LEU A 122 8.29 2.88 -8.27
C LEU A 122 7.21 2.05 -8.97
N GLY A 123 6.56 1.13 -8.25
CA GLY A 123 5.58 0.22 -8.84
C GLY A 123 6.19 -0.59 -9.99
N GLY A 124 5.45 -0.71 -11.09
CA GLY A 124 5.92 -1.32 -12.34
C GLY A 124 6.59 -0.36 -13.32
N LYS A 125 7.03 0.83 -12.88
CA LYS A 125 7.70 1.82 -13.77
C LYS A 125 8.93 1.20 -14.45
N GLY A 126 9.08 1.46 -15.74
CA GLY A 126 10.12 0.89 -16.60
C GLY A 126 9.83 -0.55 -17.07
N GLY A 127 8.78 -1.17 -16.54
CA GLY A 127 8.27 -2.46 -16.99
C GLY A 127 7.30 -2.34 -18.16
N GLU A 128 6.94 -3.49 -18.70
CA GLU A 128 5.96 -3.62 -19.78
C GLU A 128 4.54 -3.28 -19.30
N TYR A 129 3.71 -2.81 -20.22
CA TYR A 129 2.28 -2.70 -19.98
C TYR A 129 1.64 -4.09 -20.02
N TYR A 130 0.83 -4.39 -19.02
CA TYR A 130 -0.05 -5.55 -19.04
C TYR A 130 -1.51 -5.10 -19.10
N ILE A 131 -2.23 -5.49 -20.15
CA ILE A 131 -3.63 -5.10 -20.35
C ILE A 131 -4.51 -6.22 -19.82
N VAL A 132 -5.32 -5.94 -18.79
CA VAL A 132 -6.31 -6.89 -18.28
C VAL A 132 -7.50 -6.91 -19.23
N THR A 133 -7.69 -8.02 -19.94
CA THR A 133 -8.76 -8.20 -20.93
C THR A 133 -9.84 -9.18 -20.46
N ASP A 134 -9.56 -9.94 -19.40
CA ASP A 134 -10.46 -10.96 -18.86
C ASP A 134 -10.71 -10.68 -17.36
N SER A 135 -11.96 -10.46 -17.00
CA SER A 135 -12.38 -10.18 -15.61
C SER A 135 -12.65 -11.44 -14.79
N SER A 136 -12.57 -12.63 -15.40
CA SER A 136 -12.79 -13.91 -14.71
C SER A 136 -11.68 -14.19 -13.71
N ASN A 137 -12.04 -14.96 -12.67
CA ASN A 137 -11.14 -15.37 -11.60
C ASN A 137 -11.46 -16.82 -11.16
N ASP A 138 -11.63 -17.68 -12.15
CA ASP A 138 -12.18 -19.02 -11.95
C ASP A 138 -11.13 -20.01 -11.42
N ASP A 139 -9.87 -19.84 -11.82
CA ASP A 139 -8.75 -20.66 -11.36
C ASP A 139 -7.74 -19.82 -10.56
N VAL A 140 -7.74 -20.04 -9.25
CA VAL A 140 -6.86 -19.37 -8.28
C VAL A 140 -5.43 -19.92 -8.37
N VAL A 141 -5.28 -21.17 -8.81
CA VAL A 141 -4.00 -21.87 -8.89
C VAL A 141 -3.35 -21.58 -10.25
N ASN A 142 -4.06 -21.75 -11.35
CA ASN A 142 -3.50 -21.52 -12.69
C ASN A 142 -4.22 -20.34 -13.37
N PRO A 143 -3.95 -19.09 -12.96
CA PRO A 143 -4.61 -17.94 -13.56
C PRO A 143 -4.24 -17.83 -15.04
N ARG A 144 -5.22 -17.49 -15.88
CA ARG A 144 -5.02 -17.41 -17.34
C ARG A 144 -4.40 -16.06 -17.72
N PRO A 145 -3.51 -16.01 -18.73
CA PRO A 145 -3.10 -14.75 -19.35
C PRO A 145 -4.33 -13.93 -19.78
N GLY A 146 -4.24 -12.61 -19.64
CA GLY A 146 -5.36 -11.67 -19.79
C GLY A 146 -6.11 -11.35 -18.48
N THR A 147 -5.97 -12.17 -17.43
CA THR A 147 -6.60 -11.89 -16.12
C THR A 147 -5.72 -11.02 -15.22
N LEU A 148 -6.34 -10.36 -14.23
CA LEU A 148 -5.61 -9.59 -13.22
C LEU A 148 -4.74 -10.49 -12.33
N ARG A 149 -5.25 -11.67 -11.91
CA ARG A 149 -4.50 -12.62 -11.08
C ARG A 149 -3.21 -13.08 -11.76
N TYR A 150 -3.24 -13.34 -13.07
CA TYR A 150 -2.04 -13.68 -13.80
C TYR A 150 -1.02 -12.54 -13.78
N ALA A 151 -1.47 -11.29 -13.94
CA ALA A 151 -0.59 -10.12 -13.99
C ALA A 151 0.17 -9.86 -12.68
N VAL A 152 -0.54 -9.89 -11.55
CA VAL A 152 0.01 -9.46 -10.26
C VAL A 152 1.06 -10.42 -9.71
N ILE A 153 1.03 -11.70 -10.11
CA ILE A 153 2.00 -12.70 -9.65
C ILE A 153 3.31 -12.69 -10.46
N GLN A 154 3.35 -12.07 -11.64
CA GLN A 154 4.53 -12.11 -12.51
C GLN A 154 5.79 -11.59 -11.81
N THR A 155 6.95 -12.13 -12.15
CA THR A 155 8.23 -11.71 -11.54
C THR A 155 8.74 -10.39 -12.10
N GLN A 156 8.56 -10.14 -13.40
CA GLN A 156 8.95 -8.87 -14.00
C GLN A 156 8.11 -7.69 -13.50
N PRO A 157 8.67 -6.46 -13.51
CA PRO A 157 7.88 -5.25 -13.28
C PRO A 157 6.76 -5.12 -14.32
N LEU A 158 5.54 -4.81 -13.88
CA LEU A 158 4.40 -4.62 -14.78
C LEU A 158 3.57 -3.39 -14.42
N TRP A 159 3.26 -2.60 -15.45
CA TRP A 159 2.27 -1.53 -15.38
C TRP A 159 0.91 -2.05 -15.87
N ILE A 160 0.06 -2.47 -14.94
CA ILE A 160 -1.20 -3.16 -15.21
C ILE A 160 -2.29 -2.12 -15.46
N VAL A 161 -2.95 -2.21 -16.62
CA VAL A 161 -3.99 -1.26 -17.08
C VAL A 161 -5.25 -1.98 -17.50
N PHE A 162 -6.34 -1.21 -17.59
CA PHE A 162 -7.66 -1.70 -17.95
C PHE A 162 -8.18 -0.96 -19.19
N PRO A 163 -8.60 -1.68 -20.25
CA PRO A 163 -9.09 -1.05 -21.48
C PRO A 163 -10.51 -0.49 -21.34
N GLY A 164 -11.22 -0.81 -20.25
CA GLY A 164 -12.57 -0.33 -19.98
C GLY A 164 -13.04 -0.74 -18.59
N ASN A 165 -14.29 -0.40 -18.27
CA ASN A 165 -14.91 -0.71 -16.98
C ASN A 165 -14.90 -2.22 -16.73
N MET A 166 -14.55 -2.62 -15.51
CA MET A 166 -14.37 -4.03 -15.18
C MET A 166 -14.82 -4.33 -13.75
N LEU A 167 -15.52 -5.46 -13.57
CA LEU A 167 -15.87 -6.01 -12.26
C LEU A 167 -15.17 -7.36 -12.09
N ILE A 168 -14.15 -7.39 -11.25
CA ILE A 168 -13.33 -8.55 -10.95
C ILE A 168 -13.82 -9.13 -9.63
N LYS A 169 -14.46 -10.31 -9.69
CA LYS A 169 -14.98 -11.01 -8.52
C LYS A 169 -13.97 -12.05 -8.06
N LEU A 170 -13.33 -11.80 -6.94
CA LEU A 170 -12.32 -12.67 -6.36
C LEU A 170 -12.99 -13.77 -5.53
N SER A 171 -12.53 -15.00 -5.72
CA SER A 171 -12.93 -16.17 -4.92
C SER A 171 -12.01 -16.39 -3.72
N GLN A 172 -10.77 -15.87 -3.80
CA GLN A 172 -9.68 -15.95 -2.83
C GLN A 172 -8.86 -14.66 -2.91
N GLU A 173 -8.03 -14.40 -1.90
CA GLU A 173 -7.12 -13.25 -1.90
C GLU A 173 -6.28 -13.15 -3.19
N LEU A 174 -5.98 -11.92 -3.60
CA LEU A 174 -5.14 -11.58 -4.73
C LEU A 174 -3.76 -11.20 -4.19
N ILE A 175 -2.85 -12.18 -4.18
CA ILE A 175 -1.48 -12.00 -3.71
C ILE A 175 -0.66 -11.28 -4.78
N PHE A 176 -0.01 -10.19 -4.41
CA PHE A 176 0.86 -9.44 -5.30
C PHE A 176 2.30 -9.92 -5.19
N ASN A 177 3.02 -9.81 -6.30
CA ASN A 177 4.48 -9.79 -6.31
C ASN A 177 4.99 -8.33 -6.27
N SER A 178 6.29 -8.11 -6.01
CA SER A 178 6.92 -6.79 -6.04
C SER A 178 6.88 -6.16 -7.44
N TYR A 179 7.10 -4.84 -7.51
CA TYR A 179 7.20 -4.06 -8.75
C TYR A 179 5.94 -4.13 -9.62
N LYS A 180 4.80 -3.84 -9.01
CA LYS A 180 3.49 -3.83 -9.69
C LYS A 180 2.85 -2.47 -9.58
N THR A 181 2.34 -1.97 -10.69
CA THR A 181 1.37 -0.87 -10.66
C THR A 181 0.02 -1.38 -11.12
N LEU A 182 -1.01 -1.17 -10.32
CA LEU A 182 -2.40 -1.29 -10.73
C LEU A 182 -2.92 0.11 -11.06
N ASP A 183 -3.08 0.42 -12.34
CA ASP A 183 -3.50 1.73 -12.84
C ASP A 183 -4.90 1.64 -13.46
N GLY A 184 -5.91 1.98 -12.65
CA GLY A 184 -7.31 2.01 -13.08
C GLY A 184 -7.73 3.32 -13.77
N ARG A 185 -6.81 4.28 -14.04
CA ARG A 185 -7.20 5.55 -14.68
C ARG A 185 -7.78 5.32 -16.06
N GLY A 186 -8.90 5.99 -16.33
CA GLY A 186 -9.65 5.86 -17.59
C GLY A 186 -10.67 4.73 -17.61
N ALA A 187 -10.82 3.98 -16.51
CA ALA A 187 -11.83 2.93 -16.36
C ALA A 187 -12.43 2.93 -14.95
N ASN A 188 -13.68 2.50 -14.83
CA ASN A 188 -14.28 2.18 -13.54
C ASN A 188 -14.03 0.71 -13.21
N VAL A 189 -13.02 0.44 -12.38
CA VAL A 189 -12.56 -0.91 -12.05
C VAL A 189 -12.91 -1.24 -10.61
N HIS A 190 -13.65 -2.33 -10.43
CA HIS A 190 -14.07 -2.85 -9.14
C HIS A 190 -13.44 -4.23 -8.89
N CYS A 191 -12.70 -4.37 -7.80
CA CYS A 191 -12.25 -5.66 -7.26
C CYS A 191 -13.08 -5.99 -6.03
N VAL A 192 -13.85 -7.08 -6.08
CA VAL A 192 -14.83 -7.43 -5.03
C VAL A 192 -14.73 -8.88 -4.60
N GLY A 193 -15.20 -9.16 -3.39
CA GLY A 193 -15.27 -10.52 -2.87
C GLY A 193 -13.92 -11.09 -2.45
N GLY A 194 -13.96 -12.27 -1.84
CA GLY A 194 -12.80 -12.97 -1.31
C GLY A 194 -11.97 -12.11 -0.33
N GLY A 195 -10.71 -12.50 -0.12
CA GLY A 195 -9.77 -11.73 0.71
C GLY A 195 -9.25 -10.43 0.07
N CYS A 196 -9.81 -9.99 -1.06
CA CYS A 196 -9.33 -8.82 -1.80
C CYS A 196 -7.83 -8.84 -2.12
N ILE A 197 -7.00 -7.93 -1.59
CA ILE A 197 -5.60 -7.76 -1.98
C ILE A 197 -4.69 -8.09 -0.79
N THR A 198 -3.64 -8.86 -1.07
CA THR A 198 -2.62 -9.24 -0.09
C THR A 198 -1.23 -8.81 -0.54
N LEU A 199 -0.59 -7.96 0.27
CA LEU A 199 0.77 -7.45 0.06
C LEU A 199 1.68 -7.94 1.20
N GLN A 200 2.27 -9.12 1.07
CA GLN A 200 3.12 -9.72 2.11
C GLN A 200 4.56 -9.85 1.63
N PHE A 201 5.52 -9.33 2.42
CA PHE A 201 6.97 -9.43 2.16
C PHE A 201 7.40 -8.96 0.75
N ILE A 202 6.70 -7.96 0.21
CA ILE A 202 6.98 -7.36 -1.10
C ILE A 202 7.23 -5.86 -0.98
N SER A 203 7.78 -5.26 -2.04
CA SER A 203 8.03 -3.82 -2.13
C SER A 203 7.65 -3.28 -3.51
N ASN A 204 7.64 -1.95 -3.65
CA ASN A 204 7.38 -1.28 -4.93
C ASN A 204 6.04 -1.67 -5.55
N VAL A 205 4.95 -1.42 -4.82
CA VAL A 205 3.59 -1.60 -5.33
C VAL A 205 2.88 -0.25 -5.35
N ILE A 206 2.24 0.09 -6.47
CA ILE A 206 1.35 1.25 -6.61
C ILE A 206 -0.03 0.72 -6.94
N ILE A 207 -1.05 1.11 -6.17
CA ILE A 207 -2.45 0.82 -6.47
C ILE A 207 -3.17 2.16 -6.59
N HIS A 208 -3.70 2.46 -7.77
CA HIS A 208 -4.25 3.78 -8.05
C HIS A 208 -5.51 3.68 -8.93
N ASN A 209 -6.53 4.47 -8.55
CA ASN A 209 -7.81 4.59 -9.24
C ASN A 209 -8.57 3.25 -9.44
N VAL A 210 -8.59 2.39 -8.41
CA VAL A 210 -9.35 1.12 -8.39
C VAL A 210 -10.23 1.06 -7.13
N HIS A 211 -11.45 0.54 -7.27
CA HIS A 211 -12.39 0.36 -6.17
C HIS A 211 -12.27 -1.06 -5.60
N ILE A 212 -11.84 -1.19 -4.35
CA ILE A 212 -11.73 -2.48 -3.65
C ILE A 212 -12.75 -2.48 -2.52
N HIS A 213 -13.69 -3.43 -2.53
CA HIS A 213 -14.80 -3.44 -1.57
C HIS A 213 -15.54 -4.79 -1.52
N HIS A 214 -16.39 -4.99 -0.51
CA HIS A 214 -17.07 -6.27 -0.24
C HIS A 214 -16.10 -7.44 -0.07
N CYS A 215 -14.95 -7.20 0.55
CA CYS A 215 -14.00 -8.22 0.94
C CYS A 215 -14.59 -9.03 2.11
N TYR A 216 -14.28 -10.31 2.17
CA TYR A 216 -14.67 -11.19 3.26
C TYR A 216 -13.64 -12.29 3.48
N PRO A 217 -13.49 -12.80 4.72
CA PRO A 217 -12.57 -13.89 5.01
C PRO A 217 -12.84 -15.11 4.12
N THR A 218 -11.82 -15.61 3.44
CA THR A 218 -11.89 -16.86 2.69
C THR A 218 -11.24 -17.99 3.47
N GLY A 219 -11.74 -19.21 3.24
CA GLY A 219 -11.16 -20.42 3.83
C GLY A 219 -9.86 -20.81 3.15
N ASP A 220 -9.23 -21.84 3.70
CA ASP A 220 -7.92 -22.31 3.23
C ASP A 220 -7.93 -22.67 1.74
N ALA A 221 -6.91 -22.21 1.02
CA ALA A 221 -6.73 -22.47 -0.40
C ALA A 221 -5.25 -22.44 -0.78
N ASN A 222 -4.89 -23.20 -1.82
CA ASN A 222 -3.62 -22.98 -2.48
C ASN A 222 -3.73 -21.74 -3.36
N VAL A 223 -2.88 -20.75 -3.11
CA VAL A 223 -2.87 -19.48 -3.84
C VAL A 223 -1.47 -19.24 -4.39
N HIS A 224 -1.38 -18.91 -5.68
CA HIS A 224 -0.12 -18.54 -6.30
C HIS A 224 0.35 -17.17 -5.81
N SER A 225 1.62 -17.08 -5.39
CA SER A 225 2.28 -15.81 -5.04
C SER A 225 3.37 -15.41 -6.06
N SER A 226 3.80 -16.33 -6.92
CA SER A 226 4.66 -16.06 -8.08
C SER A 226 4.39 -17.09 -9.21
N PRO A 227 4.95 -16.94 -10.42
CA PRO A 227 4.72 -17.90 -11.51
C PRO A 227 5.24 -19.31 -11.18
N THR A 228 6.21 -19.42 -10.27
CA THR A 228 6.85 -20.69 -9.89
C THR A 228 6.55 -21.12 -8.46
N HIS A 229 5.76 -20.36 -7.70
CA HIS A 229 5.47 -20.64 -6.29
C HIS A 229 3.99 -20.41 -5.96
N TYR A 230 3.37 -21.44 -5.41
CA TYR A 230 2.11 -21.37 -4.69
C TYR A 230 2.31 -21.77 -3.24
N GLY A 231 1.67 -21.03 -2.34
CA GLY A 231 1.67 -21.33 -0.92
C GLY A 231 0.29 -21.83 -0.48
N TYR A 232 0.28 -22.57 0.62
CA TYR A 232 -0.95 -22.81 1.36
C TYR A 232 -1.33 -21.50 2.07
N SER A 233 -2.38 -20.84 1.59
CA SER A 233 -2.97 -19.71 2.31
C SER A 233 -3.90 -20.27 3.37
N THR A 234 -3.63 -19.96 4.63
CA THR A 234 -4.60 -20.10 5.72
C THR A 234 -5.72 -19.09 5.54
N LYS A 235 -6.78 -19.23 6.34
CA LYS A 235 -7.90 -18.27 6.42
C LYS A 235 -7.45 -16.81 6.21
N SER A 236 -7.93 -16.18 5.15
CA SER A 236 -7.66 -14.77 4.89
C SER A 236 -8.39 -13.90 5.91
N ASP A 237 -7.81 -12.73 6.21
CA ASP A 237 -8.37 -11.76 7.15
C ASP A 237 -9.62 -11.05 6.59
N GLY A 238 -9.68 -10.82 5.28
CA GLY A 238 -10.87 -10.34 4.58
C GLY A 238 -11.36 -8.95 5.02
N PHE A 239 -10.42 -8.01 5.16
CA PHE A 239 -10.67 -6.62 5.56
C PHE A 239 -11.49 -5.80 4.55
#